data_AF-A0A430BK49-F1
#
_entry.id   AF-A0A430BK49-F1
#
_cell.length_a   1.000
_cell.length_b   1.000
_cell.length_c   1.000
_cell.angle_alpha   90.00
_cell.angle_beta   90.00
_cell.angle_gamma   90.00
#
_symmetry.space_group_name_H-M   'P 1'
#
loop_
_entity.id
_entity.type
_entity.pdbx_description
1 polymer ?
#
loop_
_entity_poly.entity_id
_entity_poly.type
_entity_poly.pdbx_seq_one_letter_code
_entity_poly.pdbx_strand_id
1 'polypeptide(L)'
;MKDRHLLILGWVATATAVAMYLSYIDQIRLNLAGDRGSVLQPLAAVVNCSLWVAYGLLREKRDWPIVFANAPGVLLGAITLATAL
;
A
#
# COMPACT_ATOMS: atom_id res chain seq x y z
N MET A 1 1.52 14.70 26.17
CA MET A 1 2.86 14.20 25.77
C MET A 1 2.82 12.87 25.02
N LYS A 2 1.96 11.91 25.38
CA LYS A 2 1.76 10.65 24.62
C LYS A 2 1.38 10.88 23.14
N ASP A 3 0.58 11.90 22.87
CA ASP A 3 0.01 12.12 21.52
C ASP A 3 1.05 12.52 20.47
N ARG A 4 2.07 13.31 20.85
CA ARG A 4 3.10 13.78 19.92
C ARG A 4 4.00 12.63 19.44
N HIS A 5 4.36 11.71 20.34
CA HIS A 5 5.19 10.55 19.99
C HIS A 5 4.43 9.56 19.13
N LEU A 6 3.14 9.34 19.41
CA LEU A 6 2.25 8.51 18.58
C LEU A 6 2.04 9.12 17.19
N LEU A 7 1.89 10.44 17.09
CA LEU A 7 1.79 11.13 15.80
C LEU A 7 3.07 11.00 14.97
N ILE A 8 4.25 11.19 15.57
CA ILE A 8 5.54 11.03 14.87
C ILE A 8 5.70 9.58 14.40
N LEU A 9 5.41 8.61 15.27
CA LEU A 9 5.46 7.19 14.91
C LEU A 9 4.51 6.86 13.76
N GLY A 10 3.28 7.38 13.78
CA GLY A 10 2.31 7.21 12.70
C GLY A 10 2.83 7.73 11.36
N TRP A 11 3.41 8.92 11.33
CA TRP A 11 4.00 9.49 10.11
C TRP A 11 5.19 8.70 9.57
N VAL A 12 6.08 8.22 10.46
CA VAL A 12 7.21 7.36 10.06
C VAL A 12 6.71 6.01 9.53
N ALA A 13 5.69 5.44 10.16
CA ALA A 13 5.06 4.20 9.69
C ALA A 13 4.41 4.40 8.31
N THR A 14 3.70 5.52 8.09
CA THR A 14 3.15 5.88 6.78
C THR A 14 4.24 6.02 5.72
N ALA A 15 5.33 6.75 6.02
CA ALA A 15 6.44 6.91 5.07
C ALA A 15 7.08 5.56 4.70
N THR A 16 7.31 4.70 5.70
CA THR A 16 7.86 3.36 5.49
C THR A 16 6.90 2.47 4.70
N ALA A 17 5.59 2.56 4.94
CA ALA A 17 4.58 1.85 4.18
C ALA A 17 4.59 2.27 2.70
N VAL A 18 4.66 3.58 2.43
CA VAL A 18 4.79 4.12 1.05
C VAL A 18 6.07 3.59 0.39
N ALA A 19 7.20 3.60 1.10
CA ALA A 19 8.46 3.06 0.58
C ALA A 19 8.37 1.56 0.27
N MET A 20 7.67 0.78 1.10
CA MET A 20 7.42 -0.63 0.82
C MET A 20 6.63 -0.81 -0.49
N TYR A 21 5.63 0.03 -0.76
CA TYR A 21 4.90 -0.03 -2.03
C TYR A 21 5.74 0.39 -3.24
N LEU A 22 6.79 1.21 -3.08
CA LEU A 22 7.71 1.51 -4.19
C LEU A 22 8.44 0.25 -4.69
N SER A 23 8.63 -0.79 -3.86
CA SER A 23 9.20 -2.07 -4.32
C SER A 23 8.35 -2.75 -5.42
N TYR A 24 7.05 -2.45 -5.49
CA TYR A 24 6.21 -2.91 -6.58
C TYR A 24 6.60 -2.32 -7.93
N ILE A 25 7.26 -1.16 -7.98
CA ILE A 25 7.78 -0.60 -9.23
C ILE A 25 8.85 -1.51 -9.81
N ASP A 26 9.75 -2.04 -8.97
CA ASP A 26 10.78 -2.99 -9.41
C ASP A 26 10.13 -4.30 -9.88
N GLN A 27 9.12 -4.78 -9.18
CA GLN A 27 8.40 -5.99 -9.58
C GLN A 27 7.63 -5.81 -10.91
N ILE A 28 7.04 -4.64 -11.15
CA ILE A 28 6.43 -4.28 -12.43
C ILE A 28 7.47 -4.30 -13.55
N ARG A 29 8.67 -3.77 -13.32
CA ARG A 29 9.76 -3.80 -14.32
C ARG A 29 10.17 -5.23 -14.67
N LEU A 30 10.29 -6.10 -13.68
CA LEU A 30 10.62 -7.52 -13.88
C LEU A 30 9.52 -8.25 -14.66
N ASN A 31 8.26 -8.06 -14.28
CA ASN A 31 7.12 -8.63 -15.00
C ASN A 31 7.13 -8.25 -16.49
N LEU A 32 7.37 -6.96 -16.79
CA LEU A 32 7.45 -6.45 -18.17
C LEU A 32 8.69 -6.94 -18.93
N ALA A 33 9.78 -7.26 -18.22
CA ALA A 33 10.98 -7.88 -18.79
C ALA A 33 10.81 -9.39 -19.06
N GLY A 34 9.65 -9.97 -18.71
CA GLY A 34 9.33 -11.39 -18.90
C GLY A 34 9.64 -12.28 -17.69
N ASP A 35 10.20 -11.72 -16.61
CA ASP A 35 10.44 -12.42 -15.35
C ASP A 35 9.27 -12.16 -14.39
N ARG A 36 8.18 -12.90 -14.61
CA ARG A 36 6.93 -12.71 -13.88
C ARG A 36 7.07 -13.15 -12.42
N GLY A 37 6.82 -12.22 -11.52
CA GLY A 37 6.74 -12.48 -10.08
C GLY A 37 5.45 -13.19 -9.65
N SER A 38 5.30 -13.39 -8.35
CA SER A 38 4.11 -14.01 -7.76
C SER A 38 2.86 -13.14 -7.98
N VAL A 39 1.77 -13.74 -8.42
CA VAL A 39 0.43 -13.12 -8.60
C VAL A 39 -0.31 -13.00 -7.26
N LEU A 40 -0.07 -13.93 -6.33
CA LEU A 40 -0.81 -14.01 -5.07
C LEU A 40 -0.49 -12.84 -4.13
N GLN A 41 0.76 -12.39 -4.11
CA GLN A 41 1.19 -11.30 -3.22
C GLN A 41 0.60 -9.94 -3.65
N PRO A 42 0.66 -9.50 -4.92
CA PRO A 42 -0.04 -8.32 -5.40
C PRO A 42 -1.55 -8.39 -5.18
N LEU A 43 -2.18 -9.54 -5.44
CA LEU A 43 -3.62 -9.73 -5.20
C LEU A 43 -3.99 -9.53 -3.72
N ALA A 44 -3.27 -10.19 -2.81
CA ALA A 44 -3.48 -10.05 -1.38
C ALA A 44 -3.25 -8.60 -0.92
N ALA A 45 -2.22 -7.93 -1.46
CA ALA A 45 -1.94 -6.53 -1.15
C ALA A 45 -3.04 -5.59 -1.63
N VAL A 46 -3.57 -5.76 -2.85
CA VAL A 46 -4.68 -4.96 -3.37
C VAL A 46 -5.91 -5.11 -2.49
N VAL A 47 -6.28 -6.34 -2.13
CA VAL A 47 -7.43 -6.60 -1.26
C VAL A 47 -7.22 -5.96 0.12
N ASN A 48 -6.06 -6.20 0.75
CA ASN A 48 -5.77 -5.67 2.08
C ASN A 48 -5.74 -4.14 2.12
N CYS A 49 -5.02 -3.51 1.18
CA CYS A 49 -4.93 -2.06 1.10
C CYS A 49 -6.29 -1.43 0.81
N SER A 50 -7.13 -2.06 -0.03
CA SER A 50 -8.48 -1.59 -0.32
C SER A 50 -9.37 -1.63 0.92
N LEU A 51 -9.26 -2.70 1.73
CA LEU A 51 -9.97 -2.81 3.01
C LEU A 51 -9.53 -1.71 3.98
N TRP A 52 -8.23 -1.40 4.07
CA TRP A 52 -7.74 -0.33 4.94
C TRP A 52 -8.15 1.06 4.47
N VAL A 53 -8.14 1.32 3.16
CA VAL A 53 -8.65 2.58 2.59
C VAL A 53 -10.14 2.71 2.89
N ALA A 54 -10.94 1.68 2.63
CA ALA A 54 -12.37 1.67 2.94
C ALA A 54 -12.61 1.88 4.44
N TYR A 55 -11.88 1.16 5.29
CA TYR A 55 -11.94 1.32 6.74
C TYR A 55 -11.69 2.77 7.15
N GLY A 56 -10.58 3.38 6.72
CA GLY A 56 -10.21 4.74 7.08
C GLY A 56 -11.20 5.80 6.58
N LEU A 57 -11.83 5.59 5.42
CA LEU A 57 -12.84 6.48 4.85
C LEU A 57 -14.23 6.34 5.50
N LEU A 58 -14.62 5.14 5.91
CA LEU A 58 -15.94 4.83 6.49
C LEU A 58 -16.03 5.11 7.99
N ARG A 59 -14.92 5.44 8.67
CA ARG A 59 -14.94 5.85 10.08
C ARG A 59 -15.68 7.19 10.24
N GLU A 60 -16.41 7.33 11.34
CA GLU A 60 -17.10 8.57 11.74
C GLU A 60 -16.14 9.78 11.79
N LYS A 61 -14.92 9.57 12.29
CA LYS A 61 -13.79 10.46 12.12
C LYS A 61 -12.80 9.82 11.15
N ARG A 62 -12.72 10.37 9.93
CA ARG A 62 -11.86 9.84 8.86
C ARG A 62 -10.40 9.72 9.32
N ASP A 63 -9.82 8.54 9.13
CA ASP A 63 -8.43 8.24 9.46
C ASP A 63 -7.55 8.46 8.22
N TRP A 64 -7.29 9.74 7.92
CA TRP A 64 -6.50 10.14 6.77
C TRP A 64 -5.10 9.52 6.72
N PRO A 65 -4.35 9.39 7.84
CA PRO A 65 -3.06 8.70 7.83
C PRO A 65 -3.13 7.27 7.29
N ILE A 66 -4.12 6.47 7.70
CA ILE A 66 -4.30 5.09 7.21
C ILE A 66 -4.66 5.08 5.72
N VAL A 67 -5.54 5.98 5.29
CA VAL A 67 -5.96 6.11 3.89
C VAL A 67 -4.75 6.43 3.00
N PHE A 68 -3.96 7.44 3.37
CA PHE A 68 -2.78 7.82 2.60
C PHE A 68 -1.67 6.78 2.66
N ALA A 69 -1.54 6.04 3.76
CA ALA A 69 -0.60 4.92 3.83
C ALA A 69 -0.97 3.82 2.82
N ASN A 70 -2.24 3.42 2.71
CA ASN A 70 -2.64 2.25 1.95
C ASN A 70 -3.03 2.53 0.49
N ALA A 71 -3.43 3.76 0.15
CA ALA A 71 -3.87 4.10 -1.21
C ALA A 71 -2.80 3.82 -2.30
N PRO A 72 -1.49 4.14 -2.10
CA PRO A 72 -0.45 3.76 -3.05
C PRO A 72 -0.34 2.25 -3.24
N GLY A 73 -0.55 1.47 -2.17
CA GLY A 73 -0.53 0.01 -2.22
C GLY A 73 -1.65 -0.59 -3.06
N VAL A 74 -2.85 0.02 -3.04
CA VAL A 74 -3.95 -0.36 -3.94
C VAL A 74 -3.54 -0.17 -5.40
N LEU A 75 -3.04 1.02 -5.74
CA LEU A 75 -2.70 1.37 -7.12
C LEU A 75 -1.51 0.56 -7.63
N LEU A 76 -0.39 0.55 -6.90
CA LEU A 76 0.82 -0.15 -7.30
C LEU A 76 0.65 -1.66 -7.26
N GLY A 77 -0.08 -2.19 -6.27
CA GLY A 77 -0.44 -3.61 -6.22
C GLY A 77 -1.29 -4.03 -7.41
N ALA A 78 -2.27 -3.22 -7.83
CA ALA A 78 -3.14 -3.53 -8.97
C ALA A 78 -2.36 -3.52 -10.29
N ILE A 79 -1.46 -2.56 -10.49
CA ILE A 79 -0.58 -2.50 -11.67
C ILE A 79 0.38 -3.70 -11.68
N THR A 80 0.95 -4.07 -10.52
CA THR A 80 1.82 -5.24 -10.41
C THR A 80 1.07 -6.53 -10.74
N LEU A 81 -0.16 -6.68 -10.23
CA LEU A 81 -1.01 -7.82 -10.55
C LEU A 81 -1.31 -7.88 -12.05
N ALA A 82 -1.71 -6.76 -12.65
CA ALA A 82 -2.04 -6.69 -14.07
C ALA A 82 -0.85 -7.04 -14.97
N THR A 83 0.37 -6.62 -14.59
CA THR A 83 1.59 -6.93 -15.36
C THR A 83 2.12 -8.34 -15.13
N ALA A 84 1.77 -8.99 -14.02
CA ALA A 84 2.16 -10.38 -13.73
C ALA A 84 1.32 -11.42 -14.50
N LEU A 85 0.22 -11.01 -15.13
CA LEU A 85 -0.64 -11.88 -15.96
C LEU A 85 -0.16 -11.94 -17.42
#